data_AF-A0A9X4II88-F1
#
_entry.id   AF-A0A9X4II88-F1
#
_cell.length_a   1.000
_cell.length_b   1.000
_cell.length_c   1.000
_cell.angle_alpha   90.00
_cell.angle_beta   90.00
_cell.angle_gamma   90.00
#
_symmetry.space_group_name_H-M   'P 1'
#
loop_
_entity.id
_entity.type
_entity.pdbx_description
1 polymer ?
#
loop_
_entity_poly.entity_id
_entity_poly.type
_entity_poly.pdbx_seq_one_letter_code
_entity_poly.pdbx_strand_id
1 'polypeptide(L)'
;MHEPPFWYPENGGTPWAARLLAPVGALYGLAGDLRRRLVKPARQAVPVICIGNITAGGAGKTPVAQALGRHLLERGEALHYLSRGYGGSEKGPIEVHSQWHASCDVGDEPLLLADIAPTWVSRDRPDGAQLAIHAGASVIMMDDGFQNPSLAKDLSLLVVDGRAGLGNGCLIPAGPLRERVGSALKRAGAVIVMGDGQRADRLKAAATRRGIPQFQGRVIPAPLPELNERPFIAFSGIGRPAKFFDTVRRLGGTLVQTIIFSDHHQFTEEDAAVLMDQAGYHEAGLVTTEKDFVRLRHAPEGSARAVLAETVKIVRVRAEFDDFAGLTALLDARIAARRAEPDAGPAVTPA
;
A
#
# COMPACT_ATOMS: atom_id res chain seq x y z
N MET A 1 -3.66 14.34 -4.38
CA MET A 1 -4.72 14.50 -5.40
C MET A 1 -6.02 14.04 -4.77
N HIS A 2 -7.01 14.92 -4.56
CA HIS A 2 -8.30 14.51 -3.99
C HIS A 2 -9.06 13.63 -5.00
N GLU A 3 -9.55 12.48 -4.54
CA GLU A 3 -10.39 11.59 -5.36
C GLU A 3 -11.69 12.32 -5.70
N PRO A 4 -12.07 12.42 -6.99
CA PRO A 4 -13.33 13.05 -7.37
C PRO A 4 -14.54 12.31 -6.77
N PRO A 5 -15.53 13.02 -6.18
CA PRO A 5 -16.69 12.38 -5.55
C PRO A 5 -17.47 11.45 -6.50
N PHE A 6 -17.50 11.79 -7.80
CA PHE A 6 -18.20 11.00 -8.83
C PHE A 6 -17.54 9.63 -9.12
N TRP A 7 -16.34 9.36 -8.59
CA TRP A 7 -15.73 8.03 -8.65
C TRP A 7 -16.44 7.01 -7.76
N TYR A 8 -17.10 7.47 -6.68
CA TYR A 8 -17.77 6.62 -5.70
C TYR A 8 -19.22 7.09 -5.45
N PRO A 9 -20.13 6.98 -6.44
CA PRO A 9 -21.51 7.45 -6.31
C PRO A 9 -22.30 6.63 -5.27
N GLU A 10 -23.11 7.32 -4.46
CA GLU A 10 -23.89 6.71 -3.38
C GLU A 10 -24.96 5.73 -3.90
N ASN A 11 -25.68 6.10 -4.97
CA ASN A 11 -26.79 5.33 -5.52
C ASN A 11 -26.37 4.26 -6.54
N GLY A 12 -25.06 4.05 -6.73
CA GLY A 12 -24.55 3.20 -7.81
C GLY A 12 -24.77 3.79 -9.21
N GLY A 13 -24.06 3.25 -10.19
CA GLY A 13 -24.12 3.69 -11.59
C GLY A 13 -22.95 4.59 -12.01
N THR A 14 -23.03 5.11 -13.24
CA THR A 14 -21.98 5.96 -13.84
C THR A 14 -22.52 7.38 -13.97
N PRO A 15 -22.05 8.34 -13.14
CA PRO A 15 -22.48 9.74 -13.21
C PRO A 15 -22.25 10.34 -14.61
N TRP A 16 -23.02 11.36 -14.99
CA TRP A 16 -22.90 12.00 -16.31
C TRP A 16 -21.48 12.50 -16.58
N ALA A 17 -20.80 13.04 -15.57
CA ALA A 17 -19.40 13.47 -15.66
C ALA A 17 -18.47 12.31 -16.03
N ALA A 18 -18.69 11.13 -15.44
CA ALA A 18 -17.94 9.92 -15.79
C ALA A 18 -18.25 9.44 -17.22
N ARG A 19 -19.48 9.61 -17.71
CA ARG A 19 -19.84 9.25 -19.10
C ARG A 19 -19.12 10.14 -20.11
N LEU A 20 -19.00 11.44 -19.85
CA LEU A 20 -18.25 12.36 -20.70
C LEU A 20 -16.75 12.02 -20.77
N LEU A 21 -16.18 11.58 -19.64
CA LEU A 21 -14.76 11.22 -19.55
C LEU A 21 -14.48 9.77 -19.98
N ALA A 22 -15.51 8.94 -20.19
CA ALA A 22 -15.35 7.53 -20.51
C ALA A 22 -14.52 7.24 -21.78
N PRO A 23 -14.62 8.02 -22.87
CA PRO A 23 -13.76 7.83 -24.04
C PRO A 23 -12.28 8.00 -23.72
N VAL A 24 -11.94 9.03 -22.91
CA VAL A 24 -10.57 9.26 -22.45
C VAL A 24 -10.09 8.10 -21.58
N GLY A 25 -10.95 7.61 -20.68
CA GLY A 25 -10.65 6.42 -19.87
C GLY A 25 -10.44 5.16 -20.72
N ALA A 26 -11.19 4.97 -21.80
CA ALA A 26 -11.04 3.85 -22.71
C ALA A 26 -9.70 3.89 -23.47
N LEU A 27 -9.28 5.08 -23.93
CA LEU A 27 -7.97 5.31 -24.53
C LEU A 27 -6.84 5.03 -23.53
N TYR A 28 -6.98 5.52 -22.29
CA TYR A 28 -6.04 5.23 -21.21
C TYR A 28 -5.89 3.72 -20.96
N GLY A 29 -7.01 3.00 -20.89
CA GLY A 29 -7.01 1.54 -20.76
C GLY A 29 -6.34 0.82 -21.92
N LEU A 30 -6.60 1.28 -23.14
CA LEU A 30 -5.97 0.73 -24.35
C LEU A 30 -4.46 0.94 -24.35
N ALA A 31 -3.99 2.15 -24.03
CA ALA A 31 -2.57 2.46 -23.91
C ALA A 31 -1.89 1.57 -22.85
N GLY A 32 -2.54 1.37 -21.70
CA GLY A 32 -2.06 0.45 -20.65
C GLY A 32 -1.98 -1.00 -21.11
N ASP A 33 -3.02 -1.51 -21.79
CA ASP A 33 -3.02 -2.87 -22.35
C ASP A 33 -1.95 -3.04 -23.44
N LEU A 34 -1.77 -2.03 -24.31
CA LEU A 34 -0.74 -2.05 -25.35
C LEU A 34 0.66 -2.05 -24.75
N ARG A 35 0.95 -1.15 -23.80
CA ARG A 35 2.23 -1.11 -23.09
C ARG A 35 2.58 -2.46 -22.46
N ARG A 36 1.59 -3.14 -21.84
CA ARG A 36 1.80 -4.48 -21.26
C ARG A 36 2.12 -5.55 -22.31
N ARG A 37 1.58 -5.44 -23.52
CA ARG A 37 1.86 -6.38 -24.62
C ARG A 37 3.22 -6.14 -25.26
N LEU A 38 3.66 -4.88 -25.32
CA LEU A 38 4.92 -4.49 -25.95
C LEU A 38 6.14 -4.72 -25.04
N VAL A 39 5.96 -4.65 -23.73
CA VAL A 39 7.06 -4.85 -22.77
C VAL A 39 7.25 -6.34 -22.49
N LYS A 40 8.44 -6.86 -22.79
CA LYS A 40 8.85 -8.20 -22.37
C LYS A 40 9.25 -8.15 -20.88
N PRO A 41 8.54 -8.88 -19.99
CA PRO A 41 8.89 -8.88 -18.57
C PRO A 41 10.22 -9.59 -18.34
N ALA A 42 11.13 -8.97 -17.60
CA ALA A 42 12.32 -9.62 -17.07
C ALA A 42 11.92 -10.63 -16.00
N ARG A 43 12.37 -11.87 -16.13
CA ARG A 43 12.20 -12.91 -15.12
C ARG A 43 13.47 -12.96 -14.27
N GLN A 44 13.30 -13.15 -12.97
CA GLN A 44 14.40 -13.20 -12.01
C GLN A 44 14.59 -14.63 -11.49
N ALA A 45 15.79 -14.92 -10.96
CA ALA A 45 16.13 -16.23 -10.40
C ALA A 45 15.27 -16.59 -9.17
N VAL A 46 14.90 -15.58 -8.37
CA VAL A 46 14.10 -15.77 -7.16
C VAL A 46 12.61 -15.48 -7.39
N PRO A 47 11.70 -16.06 -6.58
CA PRO A 47 10.28 -15.79 -6.67
C PRO A 47 9.93 -14.31 -6.44
N VAL A 48 9.09 -13.75 -7.31
CA VAL A 48 8.57 -12.39 -7.21
C VAL A 48 7.07 -12.40 -6.93
N ILE A 49 6.69 -11.96 -5.72
CA ILE A 49 5.32 -11.87 -5.26
C ILE A 49 4.88 -10.41 -5.32
N CYS A 50 3.80 -10.12 -6.05
CA CYS A 50 3.28 -8.77 -6.18
C CYS A 50 2.04 -8.60 -5.31
N ILE A 51 2.01 -7.54 -4.51
CA ILE A 51 0.82 -7.07 -3.82
C ILE A 51 0.44 -5.74 -4.47
N GLY A 52 -0.80 -5.64 -4.94
CA GLY A 52 -1.21 -4.41 -5.59
C GLY A 52 -2.71 -4.28 -5.72
N ASN A 53 -3.13 -3.10 -6.17
CA ASN A 53 -4.53 -2.78 -6.40
C ASN A 53 -4.73 -2.34 -7.85
N ILE A 54 -5.99 -2.11 -8.21
CA ILE A 54 -6.36 -1.54 -9.51
C ILE A 54 -7.12 -0.23 -9.39
N THR A 55 -7.22 0.33 -8.18
CA THR A 55 -7.89 1.59 -7.90
C THR A 55 -6.86 2.66 -7.51
N ALA A 56 -7.17 3.93 -7.77
CA ALA A 56 -6.29 5.05 -7.40
C ALA A 56 -6.11 5.24 -5.88
N GLY A 57 -7.04 4.73 -5.06
CA GLY A 57 -7.06 4.92 -3.61
C GLY A 57 -6.41 3.84 -2.76
N GLY A 58 -6.39 4.08 -1.45
CA GLY A 58 -5.88 3.16 -0.45
C GLY A 58 -6.70 1.88 -0.34
N ALA A 59 -6.14 0.74 -0.78
CA ALA A 59 -6.79 -0.57 -0.72
C ALA A 59 -6.33 -1.43 0.47
N GLY A 60 -5.46 -0.92 1.34
CA GLY A 60 -4.87 -1.71 2.44
C GLY A 60 -3.71 -2.62 2.01
N LYS A 61 -2.99 -2.27 0.92
CA LYS A 61 -1.85 -3.03 0.41
C LYS A 61 -0.72 -3.17 1.42
N THR A 62 -0.30 -2.05 2.02
CA THR A 62 0.86 -2.02 2.92
C THR A 62 0.64 -2.94 4.14
N PRO A 63 -0.50 -2.89 4.86
CA PRO A 63 -0.77 -3.88 5.92
C PRO A 63 -0.74 -5.35 5.45
N VAL A 64 -1.21 -5.64 4.23
CA VAL A 64 -1.13 -7.00 3.65
C VAL A 64 0.32 -7.41 3.37
N ALA A 65 1.12 -6.49 2.81
CA ALA A 65 2.55 -6.72 2.55
C ALA A 65 3.36 -6.94 3.83
N GLN A 66 3.06 -6.19 4.89
CA GLN A 66 3.67 -6.38 6.19
C GLN A 66 3.27 -7.72 6.82
N ALA A 67 2.00 -8.13 6.75
CA ALA A 67 1.53 -9.39 7.32
C ALA A 67 2.14 -10.61 6.61
N LEU A 68 2.11 -10.63 5.27
CA LEU A 68 2.72 -11.72 4.50
C LEU A 68 4.24 -11.71 4.61
N GLY A 69 4.86 -10.53 4.71
CA GLY A 69 6.30 -10.46 4.86
C GLY A 69 6.79 -10.99 6.20
N ARG A 70 6.11 -10.66 7.31
CA ARG A 70 6.41 -11.25 8.63
C ARG A 70 6.29 -12.78 8.62
N HIS A 71 5.26 -13.31 7.97
CA HIS A 71 5.12 -14.76 7.80
C HIS A 71 6.33 -15.38 7.07
N LEU A 72 6.80 -14.78 5.98
CA LEU A 72 7.99 -15.28 5.26
C LEU A 72 9.25 -15.21 6.12
N LEU A 73 9.45 -14.12 6.87
CA LEU A 73 10.58 -13.98 7.79
C LEU A 73 10.54 -15.04 8.91
N GLU A 74 9.36 -15.32 9.48
CA GLU A 74 9.15 -16.37 10.48
C GLU A 74 9.47 -17.77 9.93
N ARG A 75 9.30 -17.97 8.61
CA ARG A 75 9.71 -19.19 7.90
C ARG A 75 11.20 -19.23 7.56
N GLY A 76 11.98 -18.22 7.94
CA GLY A 76 13.41 -18.12 7.66
C GLY A 76 13.74 -17.70 6.23
N GLU A 77 12.79 -17.13 5.49
CA GLU A 77 13.07 -16.60 4.15
C GLU A 77 13.82 -15.26 4.23
N ALA A 78 14.81 -15.09 3.36
CA ALA A 78 15.48 -13.81 3.14
C ALA A 78 14.61 -12.92 2.25
N LEU A 79 13.53 -12.39 2.82
CA LEU A 79 12.57 -11.52 2.14
C LEU A 79 13.16 -10.14 1.89
N HIS A 80 13.08 -9.65 0.65
CA HIS A 80 13.35 -8.26 0.32
C HIS A 80 12.11 -7.61 -0.32
N TYR A 81 11.79 -6.38 0.08
CA TYR A 81 10.71 -5.61 -0.52
C TYR A 81 11.18 -4.78 -1.72
N LEU A 82 10.30 -4.59 -2.69
CA LEU A 82 10.56 -3.74 -3.86
C LEU A 82 9.41 -2.76 -4.09
N SER A 83 9.70 -1.47 -4.13
CA SER A 83 8.71 -0.41 -4.28
C SER A 83 9.15 0.70 -5.22
N ARG A 84 8.21 1.59 -5.60
CA ARG A 84 8.43 2.67 -6.59
C ARG A 84 9.04 3.89 -5.96
N GLY A 85 8.88 4.02 -4.65
CA GLY A 85 9.04 5.28 -3.95
C GLY A 85 8.03 6.30 -4.42
N TYR A 86 6.73 5.96 -4.37
CA TYR A 86 5.70 6.94 -4.71
C TYR A 86 5.75 8.11 -3.72
N GLY A 87 5.76 9.34 -4.23
CA GLY A 87 5.94 10.55 -3.43
C GLY A 87 7.40 10.90 -3.11
N GLY A 88 8.34 9.99 -3.35
CA GLY A 88 9.78 10.22 -3.17
C GLY A 88 10.47 10.86 -4.38
N SER A 89 11.57 11.57 -4.13
CA SER A 89 12.47 12.12 -5.14
C SER A 89 13.35 11.04 -5.80
N GLU A 90 13.72 10.02 -5.03
CA GLU A 90 14.67 9.00 -5.44
C GLU A 90 14.11 8.11 -6.55
N LYS A 91 14.92 7.93 -7.59
CA LYS A 91 14.56 7.10 -8.75
C LYS A 91 15.01 5.66 -8.58
N GLY A 92 16.02 5.44 -7.74
CA GLY A 92 16.66 4.15 -7.56
C GLY A 92 17.50 3.67 -8.75
N PRO A 93 18.02 2.43 -8.69
CA PRO A 93 17.80 1.47 -7.62
C PRO A 93 18.65 1.79 -6.36
N ILE A 94 18.01 1.93 -5.21
CA ILE A 94 18.67 2.16 -3.91
C ILE A 94 18.02 1.32 -2.81
N GLU A 95 18.82 0.96 -1.79
CA GLU A 95 18.31 0.40 -0.54
C GLU A 95 17.76 1.51 0.35
N VAL A 96 16.63 1.25 1.01
CA VAL A 96 15.98 2.17 1.93
C VAL A 96 16.47 1.91 3.35
N HIS A 97 17.08 2.92 3.97
CA HIS A 97 17.42 2.91 5.38
C HIS A 97 16.51 3.87 6.15
N SER A 98 15.64 3.32 7.00
CA SER A 98 14.69 4.12 7.79
C SER A 98 15.36 5.01 8.85
N GLN A 99 16.68 4.85 9.07
CA GLN A 99 17.48 5.65 10.01
C GLN A 99 17.95 7.01 9.46
N TRP A 100 17.93 7.21 8.14
CA TRP A 100 18.35 8.50 7.56
C TRP A 100 17.61 8.92 6.30
N HIS A 101 16.90 8.03 5.61
CA HIS A 101 16.01 8.44 4.51
C HIS A 101 14.70 8.98 5.06
N ALA A 102 14.29 10.14 4.54
CA ALA A 102 12.99 10.74 4.82
C ALA A 102 11.93 10.30 3.80
N SER A 103 10.65 10.51 4.14
CA SER A 103 9.53 10.20 3.24
C SER A 103 9.64 10.95 1.90
N CYS A 104 10.18 12.17 1.90
CA CYS A 104 10.41 12.92 0.67
C CYS A 104 11.44 12.28 -0.26
N ASP A 105 12.31 11.41 0.24
CA ASP A 105 13.36 10.76 -0.55
C ASP A 105 12.80 9.51 -1.20
N VAL A 106 12.22 8.63 -0.38
CA VAL A 106 11.88 7.26 -0.77
C VAL A 106 10.38 6.96 -0.72
N GLY A 107 9.53 7.86 -0.23
CA GLY A 107 8.10 7.65 -0.02
C GLY A 107 7.75 7.03 1.34
N ASP A 108 6.46 7.08 1.71
CA ASP A 108 5.98 6.58 3.00
C ASP A 108 6.04 5.05 3.10
N GLU A 109 5.51 4.37 2.08
CA GLU A 109 5.37 2.91 2.09
C GLU A 109 6.73 2.19 2.16
N PRO A 110 7.78 2.61 1.42
CA PRO A 110 9.09 1.97 1.54
C PRO A 110 9.72 2.10 2.91
N LEU A 111 9.53 3.22 3.62
CA LEU A 111 10.01 3.38 4.99
C LEU A 111 9.29 2.45 5.97
N LEU A 112 7.97 2.29 5.82
CA LEU A 112 7.19 1.34 6.63
C LEU A 112 7.60 -0.12 6.40
N LEU A 113 8.04 -0.46 5.19
CA LEU A 113 8.52 -1.80 4.84
C LEU A 113 9.97 -2.04 5.28
N ALA A 114 10.81 -1.00 5.23
CA ALA A 114 12.21 -1.04 5.66
C ALA A 114 12.36 -1.34 7.17
N ASP A 115 11.35 -0.99 7.98
CA ASP A 115 11.30 -1.35 9.40
C ASP A 115 11.08 -2.86 9.64
N ILE A 116 10.75 -3.64 8.59
CA ILE A 116 10.48 -5.09 8.68
C ILE A 116 11.56 -5.91 7.97
N ALA A 117 11.94 -5.52 6.75
CA ALA A 117 12.91 -6.24 5.94
C ALA A 117 13.62 -5.29 4.95
N PRO A 118 14.80 -5.66 4.41
CA PRO A 118 15.50 -4.86 3.41
C PRO A 118 14.56 -4.45 2.28
N THR A 119 14.51 -3.15 1.99
CA THR A 119 13.54 -2.56 1.07
C THR A 119 14.24 -1.75 0.00
N TRP A 120 13.84 -1.96 -1.25
CA TRP A 120 14.47 -1.33 -2.41
C TRP A 120 13.48 -0.39 -3.11
N VAL A 121 13.93 0.82 -3.41
CA VAL A 121 13.20 1.75 -4.29
C VAL A 121 13.87 1.73 -5.66
N SER A 122 13.10 1.43 -6.70
CA SER A 122 13.58 1.53 -8.09
C SER A 122 12.46 1.72 -9.10
N ARG A 123 12.50 2.78 -9.90
CA ARG A 123 11.56 2.95 -11.03
C ARG A 123 11.72 1.83 -12.06
N ASP A 124 12.94 1.37 -12.28
CA ASP A 124 13.23 0.16 -13.05
C ASP A 124 13.17 -1.08 -12.14
N ARG A 125 12.03 -1.77 -12.16
CA ARG A 125 11.77 -2.92 -11.30
C ARG A 125 12.74 -4.08 -11.50
N PRO A 126 13.08 -4.49 -12.74
CA PRO A 126 14.19 -5.40 -13.01
C PRO A 126 15.47 -5.07 -12.26
N ASP A 127 15.97 -3.83 -12.36
CA ASP A 127 17.26 -3.45 -11.76
C ASP A 127 17.20 -3.50 -10.23
N GLY A 128 16.10 -3.00 -9.63
CA GLY A 128 15.90 -3.09 -8.19
C GLY A 128 15.80 -4.53 -7.70
N ALA A 129 15.19 -5.43 -8.48
CA ALA A 129 15.13 -6.85 -8.17
C ALA A 129 16.52 -7.51 -8.26
N GLN A 130 17.35 -7.14 -9.24
CA GLN A 130 18.72 -7.66 -9.35
C GLN A 130 19.58 -7.24 -8.15
N LEU A 131 19.52 -5.96 -7.74
CA LEU A 131 20.23 -5.52 -6.53
C LEU A 131 19.75 -6.24 -5.27
N ALA A 132 18.43 -6.43 -5.12
CA ALA A 132 17.89 -7.19 -4.00
C ALA A 132 18.44 -8.63 -3.96
N ILE A 133 18.54 -9.30 -5.11
CA ILE A 133 19.11 -10.65 -5.22
C ILE A 133 20.60 -10.65 -4.87
N HIS A 134 21.37 -9.69 -5.40
CA HIS A 134 22.80 -9.55 -5.05
C HIS A 134 23.00 -9.28 -3.55
N ALA A 135 22.06 -8.59 -2.91
CA ALA A 135 22.05 -8.36 -1.47
C ALA A 135 21.53 -9.55 -0.64
N GLY A 136 21.20 -10.69 -1.27
CA GLY A 136 20.85 -11.93 -0.59
C GLY A 136 19.37 -12.29 -0.55
N ALA A 137 18.49 -11.60 -1.31
CA ALA A 137 17.07 -11.95 -1.34
C ALA A 137 16.84 -13.39 -1.82
N SER A 138 16.10 -14.18 -1.05
CA SER A 138 15.58 -15.50 -1.47
C SER A 138 14.17 -15.42 -2.06
N VAL A 139 13.44 -14.33 -1.74
CA VAL A 139 12.09 -14.00 -2.22
C VAL A 139 11.96 -12.48 -2.30
N ILE A 140 11.34 -11.97 -3.36
CA ILE A 140 11.04 -10.53 -3.51
C ILE A 140 9.54 -10.30 -3.36
N MET A 141 9.14 -9.35 -2.51
CA MET A 141 7.77 -8.88 -2.41
C MET A 141 7.64 -7.45 -2.94
N MET A 142 6.95 -7.30 -4.06
CA MET A 142 6.75 -6.02 -4.71
C MET A 142 5.45 -5.35 -4.26
N ASP A 143 5.56 -4.17 -3.66
CA ASP A 143 4.41 -3.32 -3.30
C ASP A 143 4.00 -2.37 -4.44
N ASP A 144 2.69 -2.20 -4.61
CA ASP A 144 2.00 -1.46 -5.68
C ASP A 144 2.50 -1.75 -7.11
N GLY A 145 2.96 -2.98 -7.35
CA GLY A 145 3.58 -3.37 -8.61
C GLY A 145 2.63 -3.94 -9.66
N PHE A 146 1.32 -3.94 -9.41
CA PHE A 146 0.35 -4.69 -10.22
C PHE A 146 0.30 -4.20 -11.67
N GLN A 147 0.44 -2.89 -11.91
CA GLN A 147 0.48 -2.32 -13.27
C GLN A 147 1.86 -2.39 -13.93
N ASN A 148 2.94 -2.72 -13.19
CA ASN A 148 4.28 -2.77 -13.76
C ASN A 148 4.41 -3.98 -14.71
N PRO A 149 4.73 -3.79 -16.01
CA PRO A 149 4.93 -4.90 -16.93
C PRO A 149 6.38 -5.36 -17.04
N SER A 150 7.35 -4.58 -16.54
CA SER A 150 8.77 -4.84 -16.78
C SER A 150 9.33 -5.99 -15.95
N LEU A 151 8.73 -6.30 -14.79
CA LEU A 151 9.15 -7.43 -13.95
C LEU A 151 8.08 -8.53 -13.96
N ALA A 152 8.49 -9.75 -14.28
CA ALA A 152 7.64 -10.94 -14.19
C ALA A 152 7.26 -11.21 -12.72
N LYS A 153 6.04 -11.68 -12.50
CA LYS A 153 5.49 -11.96 -11.16
C LYS A 153 5.06 -13.41 -11.14
N ASP A 154 5.49 -14.16 -10.14
CA ASP A 154 5.11 -15.55 -9.96
C ASP A 154 3.73 -15.65 -9.32
N LEU A 155 3.44 -14.73 -8.39
CA LEU A 155 2.13 -14.55 -7.76
C LEU A 155 1.76 -13.08 -7.77
N SER A 156 0.51 -12.76 -8.10
CA SER A 156 -0.03 -11.41 -7.93
C SER A 156 -1.29 -11.46 -7.07
N LEU A 157 -1.24 -10.82 -5.90
CA LEU A 157 -2.34 -10.67 -4.96
C LEU A 157 -3.03 -9.33 -5.23
N LEU A 158 -4.28 -9.41 -5.70
CA LEU A 158 -5.08 -8.24 -6.00
C LEU A 158 -5.86 -7.81 -4.75
N VAL A 159 -5.46 -6.69 -4.14
CA VAL A 159 -6.07 -6.14 -2.94
C VAL A 159 -7.12 -5.08 -3.29
N VAL A 160 -8.30 -5.18 -2.68
CA VAL A 160 -9.42 -4.23 -2.82
C VAL A 160 -10.03 -3.87 -1.46
N ASP A 161 -10.40 -2.61 -1.25
CA ASP A 161 -11.17 -2.20 -0.05
C ASP A 161 -12.65 -2.58 -0.23
N GLY A 162 -13.25 -3.29 0.72
CA GLY A 162 -14.62 -3.81 0.65
C GLY A 162 -15.70 -2.73 0.58
N ARG A 163 -15.46 -1.54 1.16
CA ARG A 163 -16.39 -0.40 1.13
C ARG A 163 -16.27 0.44 -0.13
N ALA A 164 -15.05 0.59 -0.64
CA ALA A 164 -14.75 1.35 -1.86
C ALA A 164 -15.12 0.53 -3.11
N GLY A 165 -14.80 -0.75 -3.08
CA GLY A 165 -14.88 -1.65 -4.21
C GLY A 165 -14.14 -1.09 -5.42
N LEU A 166 -14.81 -1.15 -6.57
CA LEU A 166 -14.32 -0.66 -7.86
C LEU A 166 -14.81 0.75 -8.21
N GLY A 167 -15.46 1.44 -7.25
CA GLY A 167 -16.18 2.69 -7.50
C GLY A 167 -17.24 2.55 -8.60
N ASN A 168 -17.29 3.52 -9.51
CA ASN A 168 -18.21 3.52 -10.66
C ASN A 168 -17.84 2.52 -11.78
N GLY A 169 -16.72 1.78 -11.64
CA GLY A 169 -16.26 0.78 -12.60
C GLY A 169 -15.62 1.35 -13.87
N CYS A 170 -15.41 2.66 -13.96
CA CYS A 170 -14.74 3.30 -15.08
C CYS A 170 -13.23 3.48 -14.82
N LEU A 171 -12.47 3.58 -15.92
CA LEU A 171 -11.04 3.87 -15.88
C LEU A 171 -10.78 5.36 -15.61
N ILE A 172 -9.61 5.67 -15.07
CA ILE A 172 -9.13 7.05 -14.90
C ILE A 172 -9.12 7.74 -16.28
N PRO A 173 -9.63 8.98 -16.41
CA PRO A 173 -10.14 9.87 -15.35
C PRO A 173 -11.64 9.73 -15.04
N ALA A 174 -12.38 8.93 -15.80
CA ALA A 174 -13.83 8.74 -15.61
C ALA A 174 -14.19 8.00 -14.31
N GLY A 175 -13.28 7.22 -13.76
CA GLY A 175 -13.45 6.47 -12.52
C GLY A 175 -12.12 6.15 -11.86
N PRO A 176 -12.15 5.41 -10.74
CA PRO A 176 -10.93 5.17 -9.96
C PRO A 176 -10.04 4.07 -10.54
N LEU A 177 -10.46 3.33 -11.58
CA LEU A 177 -9.72 2.17 -12.06
C LEU A 177 -8.47 2.56 -12.88
N ARG A 178 -7.32 2.01 -12.51
CA ARG A 178 -6.04 2.14 -13.22
C ARG A 178 -5.93 1.16 -14.40
N GLU A 179 -6.70 0.07 -14.39
CA GLU A 179 -6.76 -0.89 -15.49
C GLU A 179 -8.10 -1.63 -15.51
N ARG A 180 -8.38 -2.33 -16.62
CA ARG A 180 -9.62 -3.09 -16.79
C ARG A 180 -9.64 -4.28 -15.82
N VAL A 181 -10.75 -4.48 -15.13
CA VAL A 181 -10.95 -5.60 -14.18
C VAL A 181 -10.66 -6.95 -14.82
N GLY A 182 -11.11 -7.15 -16.07
CA GLY A 182 -10.84 -8.40 -16.81
C GLY A 182 -9.35 -8.64 -17.09
N SER A 183 -8.59 -7.60 -17.45
CA SER A 183 -7.13 -7.67 -17.65
C SER A 183 -6.41 -7.94 -16.34
N ALA A 184 -6.87 -7.34 -15.25
CA ALA A 184 -6.33 -7.55 -13.91
C ALA A 184 -6.54 -8.98 -13.42
N LEU A 185 -7.78 -9.49 -13.46
CA LEU A 185 -8.10 -10.83 -12.98
C LEU A 185 -7.39 -11.95 -13.75
N LYS A 186 -7.07 -11.74 -15.03
CA LYS A 186 -6.24 -12.71 -15.79
C LYS A 186 -4.84 -12.93 -15.21
N ARG A 187 -4.34 -11.96 -14.43
CA ARG A 187 -2.99 -11.98 -13.83
C ARG A 187 -3.02 -12.20 -12.32
N ALA A 188 -4.18 -12.06 -11.69
CA ALA A 188 -4.33 -12.24 -10.25
C ALA A 188 -4.32 -13.74 -9.91
N GLY A 189 -3.42 -14.13 -9.01
CA GLY A 189 -3.42 -15.47 -8.42
C GLY A 189 -4.37 -15.59 -7.23
N ALA A 190 -4.71 -14.47 -6.58
CA ALA A 190 -5.79 -14.38 -5.61
C ALA A 190 -6.33 -12.95 -5.51
N VAL A 191 -7.54 -12.82 -4.96
CA VAL A 191 -8.14 -11.55 -4.59
C VAL A 191 -8.23 -11.46 -3.07
N ILE A 192 -7.76 -10.34 -2.51
CA ILE A 192 -7.86 -10.04 -1.09
C ILE A 192 -8.82 -8.87 -0.91
N VAL A 193 -9.89 -9.08 -0.16
CA VAL A 193 -10.86 -8.03 0.17
C VAL A 193 -10.57 -7.55 1.59
N MET A 194 -10.24 -6.27 1.73
CA MET A 194 -9.91 -5.63 3.01
C MET A 194 -11.11 -4.87 3.57
N GLY A 195 -11.47 -5.17 4.81
CA GLY A 195 -12.59 -4.59 5.54
C GLY A 195 -13.96 -5.06 5.08
N ASP A 196 -14.98 -4.66 5.83
CA ASP A 196 -16.38 -5.01 5.54
C ASP A 196 -16.95 -4.19 4.39
N GLY A 197 -17.82 -4.78 3.58
CA GLY A 197 -18.60 -4.05 2.58
C GLY A 197 -18.93 -4.90 1.35
N GLN A 198 -19.98 -4.50 0.65
CA GLN A 198 -20.52 -5.22 -0.52
C GLN A 198 -20.05 -4.62 -1.85
N ARG A 199 -19.33 -3.49 -1.84
CA ARG A 199 -18.91 -2.83 -3.09
C ARG A 199 -17.86 -3.64 -3.86
N ALA A 200 -17.18 -4.58 -3.19
CA ALA A 200 -16.27 -5.53 -3.83
C ALA A 200 -16.98 -6.75 -4.44
N ASP A 201 -18.29 -6.95 -4.23
CA ASP A 201 -18.99 -8.19 -4.63
C ASP A 201 -18.96 -8.45 -6.14
N ARG A 202 -18.99 -7.39 -6.96
CA ARG A 202 -18.83 -7.52 -8.41
C ARG A 202 -17.46 -8.09 -8.79
N LEU A 203 -16.40 -7.70 -8.08
CA LEU A 203 -15.06 -8.24 -8.28
C LEU A 203 -15.01 -9.69 -7.80
N LYS A 204 -15.56 -9.97 -6.61
CA LYS A 204 -15.66 -11.32 -6.03
C LYS A 204 -16.34 -12.29 -7.00
N ALA A 205 -17.52 -11.93 -7.50
CA ALA A 205 -18.24 -12.73 -8.49
C ALA A 205 -17.47 -12.92 -9.80
N ALA A 206 -16.71 -11.92 -10.25
CA ALA A 206 -15.85 -12.03 -11.44
C ALA A 206 -14.60 -12.90 -11.20
N ALA A 207 -14.10 -12.96 -9.96
CA ALA A 207 -13.01 -13.83 -9.53
C ALA A 207 -13.48 -15.28 -9.40
N THR A 208 -14.64 -15.52 -8.75
CA THR A 208 -15.27 -16.85 -8.64
C THR A 208 -15.48 -17.49 -10.00
N ARG A 209 -16.03 -16.74 -10.99
CA ARG A 209 -16.23 -17.25 -12.36
C ARG A 209 -14.94 -17.66 -13.07
N ARG A 210 -13.78 -17.21 -12.59
CA ARG A 210 -12.46 -17.56 -13.12
C ARG A 210 -11.71 -18.58 -12.24
N GLY A 211 -12.33 -19.07 -11.16
CA GLY A 211 -11.68 -19.97 -10.22
C GLY A 211 -10.54 -19.32 -9.43
N ILE A 212 -10.55 -17.99 -9.27
CA ILE A 212 -9.51 -17.27 -8.53
C ILE A 212 -9.82 -17.32 -7.03
N PRO A 213 -8.91 -17.82 -6.18
CA PRO A 213 -9.05 -17.81 -4.73
C PRO A 213 -9.33 -16.42 -4.17
N GLN A 214 -10.13 -16.38 -3.11
CA GLN A 214 -10.58 -15.15 -2.46
C GLN A 214 -10.35 -15.23 -0.96
N PHE A 215 -9.72 -14.19 -0.41
CA PHE A 215 -9.46 -14.07 1.01
C PHE A 215 -10.08 -12.78 1.53
N GLN A 216 -10.60 -12.83 2.74
CA GLN A 216 -11.15 -11.70 3.45
C GLN A 216 -10.19 -11.32 4.58
N GLY A 217 -9.89 -10.04 4.69
CA GLY A 217 -9.06 -9.50 5.76
C GLY A 217 -9.61 -8.22 6.32
N ARG A 218 -9.08 -7.78 7.46
CA ARG A 218 -9.46 -6.58 8.19
C ARG A 218 -8.18 -5.89 8.68
N VAL A 219 -8.22 -4.57 8.73
CA VAL A 219 -7.16 -3.79 9.37
C VAL A 219 -7.57 -3.61 10.83
N ILE A 220 -6.77 -4.18 11.73
CA ILE A 220 -7.00 -4.13 13.17
C ILE A 220 -5.92 -3.25 13.80
N PRO A 221 -6.30 -2.27 14.65
CA PRO A 221 -5.31 -1.49 15.38
C PRO A 221 -4.60 -2.35 16.44
N ALA A 222 -3.33 -2.07 16.67
CA ALA A 222 -2.66 -2.56 17.86
C ALA A 222 -3.27 -1.90 19.11
N PRO A 223 -3.38 -2.63 20.24
CA PRO A 223 -3.79 -2.03 21.51
C PRO A 223 -2.88 -0.85 21.88
N LEU A 224 -3.46 0.22 22.39
CA LEU A 224 -2.74 1.39 22.87
C LEU A 224 -3.41 1.90 24.16
N PRO A 225 -3.17 1.25 25.30
CA PRO A 225 -3.88 1.51 26.56
C PRO A 225 -3.78 2.97 27.04
N GLU A 226 -2.70 3.67 26.69
CA GLU A 226 -2.43 5.07 27.06
C GLU A 226 -3.48 6.04 26.52
N LEU A 227 -4.28 5.62 25.52
CA LEU A 227 -5.38 6.41 25.01
C LEU A 227 -6.49 6.66 26.05
N ASN A 228 -6.59 5.81 27.09
CA ASN A 228 -7.59 5.94 28.14
C ASN A 228 -7.15 6.88 29.28
N GLU A 229 -5.89 7.29 29.31
CA GLU A 229 -5.31 8.01 30.45
C GLU A 229 -5.65 9.51 30.44
N ARG A 230 -5.89 10.08 29.24
CA ARG A 230 -6.11 11.51 29.05
C ARG A 230 -6.86 11.81 27.73
N PRO A 231 -7.41 13.01 27.53
CA PRO A 231 -7.92 13.42 26.22
C PRO A 231 -6.81 13.54 25.17
N PHE A 232 -7.18 13.42 23.90
CA PHE A 232 -6.27 13.50 22.77
C PHE A 232 -6.78 14.41 21.66
N ILE A 233 -5.86 15.07 20.97
CA ILE A 233 -6.06 15.64 19.65
C ILE A 233 -5.54 14.62 18.64
N ALA A 234 -6.41 14.18 17.72
CA ALA A 234 -6.02 13.28 16.65
C ALA A 234 -5.78 14.05 15.35
N PHE A 235 -4.65 13.81 14.70
CA PHE A 235 -4.36 14.40 13.40
C PHE A 235 -3.94 13.36 12.37
N SER A 236 -4.29 13.58 11.11
CA SER A 236 -3.87 12.66 10.04
C SER A 236 -3.90 13.29 8.64
N GLY A 237 -2.94 12.87 7.81
CA GLY A 237 -2.81 13.17 6.38
C GLY A 237 -2.88 11.90 5.52
N ILE A 238 -3.79 10.97 5.86
CA ILE A 238 -4.11 9.79 5.05
C ILE A 238 -5.37 10.01 4.21
N GLY A 239 -5.56 9.25 3.14
CA GLY A 239 -6.73 9.35 2.26
C GLY A 239 -8.11 9.15 2.92
N ARG A 240 -8.21 8.58 4.13
CA ARG A 240 -9.48 8.42 4.89
C ARG A 240 -9.32 8.72 6.39
N PRO A 241 -9.15 10.00 6.80
CA PRO A 241 -8.88 10.38 8.19
C PRO A 241 -9.99 9.97 9.16
N ALA A 242 -11.26 10.03 8.74
CA ALA A 242 -12.40 9.65 9.57
C ALA A 242 -12.29 8.22 10.12
N LYS A 243 -11.81 7.26 9.31
CA LYS A 243 -11.59 5.88 9.77
C LYS A 243 -10.56 5.81 10.90
N PHE A 244 -9.53 6.64 10.85
CA PHE A 244 -8.51 6.71 11.89
C PHE A 244 -9.09 7.28 13.19
N PHE A 245 -9.83 8.39 13.13
CA PHE A 245 -10.46 8.97 14.32
C PHE A 245 -11.44 8.01 15.00
N ASP A 246 -12.26 7.30 14.22
CA ASP A 246 -13.15 6.26 14.76
C ASP A 246 -12.35 5.11 15.38
N THR A 247 -11.16 4.82 14.86
CA THR A 247 -10.28 3.79 15.42
C THR A 247 -9.74 4.21 16.78
N VAL A 248 -9.29 5.46 16.94
CA VAL A 248 -8.85 5.99 18.24
C VAL A 248 -9.98 5.91 19.28
N ARG A 249 -11.21 6.31 18.90
CA ARG A 249 -12.38 6.20 19.78
C ARG A 249 -12.69 4.76 20.17
N ARG A 250 -12.62 3.81 19.23
CA ARG A 250 -12.83 2.37 19.51
C ARG A 250 -11.76 1.77 20.42
N LEU A 251 -10.55 2.31 20.42
CA LEU A 251 -9.49 1.94 21.37
C LEU A 251 -9.70 2.57 22.76
N GLY A 252 -10.76 3.35 22.96
CA GLY A 252 -11.11 4.01 24.22
C GLY A 252 -10.64 5.47 24.34
N GLY A 253 -9.94 5.99 23.32
CA GLY A 253 -9.43 7.35 23.31
C GLY A 253 -10.54 8.41 23.27
N THR A 254 -10.47 9.37 24.19
CA THR A 254 -11.33 10.57 24.16
C THR A 254 -10.72 11.63 23.26
N LEU A 255 -11.40 11.97 22.16
CA LEU A 255 -10.93 12.99 21.21
C LEU A 255 -11.57 14.34 21.49
N VAL A 256 -10.77 15.32 21.91
CA VAL A 256 -11.22 16.72 22.11
C VAL A 256 -11.20 17.52 20.81
N GLN A 257 -10.35 17.13 19.86
CA GLN A 257 -10.26 17.75 18.54
C GLN A 257 -9.74 16.75 17.50
N THR A 258 -10.15 16.94 16.24
CA THR A 258 -9.63 16.19 15.09
C THR A 258 -9.14 17.14 14.01
N ILE A 259 -7.94 16.91 13.49
CA ILE A 259 -7.29 17.79 12.51
C ILE A 259 -6.97 16.97 11.25
N ILE A 260 -7.38 17.48 10.10
CA ILE A 260 -7.26 16.79 8.82
C ILE A 260 -6.26 17.53 7.95
N PHE A 261 -5.22 16.82 7.51
CA PHE A 261 -4.27 17.27 6.51
C PHE A 261 -4.55 16.62 5.16
N SER A 262 -3.93 17.14 4.10
CA SER A 262 -4.01 16.54 2.77
C SER A 262 -3.36 15.14 2.74
N ASP A 263 -3.82 14.27 1.82
CA ASP A 263 -3.19 12.95 1.68
C ASP A 263 -1.74 13.11 1.21
N HIS A 264 -0.82 12.45 1.92
CA HIS A 264 0.63 12.64 1.76
C HIS A 264 1.15 14.03 2.17
N HIS A 265 0.46 14.73 3.09
CA HIS A 265 0.95 15.98 3.66
C HIS A 265 2.31 15.82 4.32
N GLN A 266 3.26 16.68 3.94
CA GLN A 266 4.56 16.81 4.59
C GLN A 266 4.41 17.84 5.72
N PHE A 267 4.52 17.38 6.97
CA PHE A 267 4.38 18.25 8.13
C PHE A 267 5.48 19.30 8.15
N THR A 268 5.09 20.55 8.35
CA THR A 268 6.00 21.69 8.52
C THR A 268 6.33 21.92 10.00
N GLU A 269 7.32 22.77 10.28
CA GLU A 269 7.60 23.20 11.66
C GLU A 269 6.43 23.98 12.26
N GLU A 270 5.73 24.77 11.43
CA GLU A 270 4.53 25.50 11.85
C GLU A 270 3.39 24.55 12.19
N ASP A 271 3.13 23.53 11.35
CA ASP A 271 2.13 22.50 11.65
C ASP A 271 2.41 21.85 13.01
N ALA A 272 3.68 21.49 13.28
CA ALA A 272 4.06 20.86 14.52
C ALA A 272 3.90 21.79 15.73
N ALA A 273 4.30 23.06 15.59
CA ALA A 273 4.12 24.06 16.65
C ALA A 273 2.64 24.28 16.98
N VAL A 274 1.79 24.41 15.96
CA VAL A 274 0.33 24.58 16.13
C VAL A 274 -0.29 23.35 16.80
N LEU A 275 0.11 22.14 16.40
CA LEU A 275 -0.38 20.91 17.02
C LEU A 275 -0.03 20.84 18.51
N MET A 276 1.20 21.20 18.88
CA MET A 276 1.65 21.20 20.28
C MET A 276 0.99 22.29 21.11
N ASP A 277 0.80 23.49 20.57
CA ASP A 277 0.09 24.59 21.23
C ASP A 277 -1.37 24.21 21.54
N GLN A 278 -2.08 23.65 20.54
CA GLN A 278 -3.44 23.16 20.74
C GLN A 278 -3.52 22.03 21.77
N ALA A 279 -2.55 21.11 21.75
CA ALA A 279 -2.47 20.04 22.74
C ALA A 279 -2.27 20.60 24.16
N GLY A 280 -1.42 21.62 24.32
CA GLY A 280 -1.22 22.33 25.58
C GLY A 280 -2.50 23.04 26.06
N TYR A 281 -3.15 23.80 25.17
CA TYR A 281 -4.39 24.52 25.48
C TYR A 281 -5.53 23.60 25.94
N HIS A 282 -5.62 22.39 25.37
CA HIS A 282 -6.62 21.40 25.71
C HIS A 282 -6.20 20.41 26.81
N GLU A 283 -4.99 20.56 27.38
CA GLU A 283 -4.38 19.59 28.30
C GLU A 283 -4.43 18.15 27.76
N ALA A 284 -4.26 18.01 26.44
CA ALA A 284 -4.46 16.78 25.69
C ALA A 284 -3.14 16.21 25.15
N GLY A 285 -3.11 14.90 24.95
CA GLY A 285 -2.05 14.26 24.17
C GLY A 285 -2.27 14.44 22.67
N LEU A 286 -1.23 14.16 21.87
CA LEU A 286 -1.34 14.07 20.42
C LEU A 286 -1.32 12.61 19.98
N VAL A 287 -2.15 12.27 18.99
CA VAL A 287 -2.17 10.93 18.40
C VAL A 287 -2.27 10.99 16.88
N THR A 288 -1.47 10.16 16.20
CA THR A 288 -1.47 10.07 14.73
C THR A 288 -1.34 8.63 14.22
N THR A 289 -1.36 8.46 12.91
CA THR A 289 -1.20 7.16 12.24
C THR A 289 0.28 6.81 12.09
N GLU A 290 0.59 5.52 11.98
CA GLU A 290 1.97 5.09 11.66
C GLU A 290 2.47 5.67 10.31
N LYS A 291 1.58 5.80 9.33
CA LYS A 291 1.92 6.37 8.01
C LYS A 291 2.27 7.86 8.08
N ASP A 292 1.53 8.64 8.87
CA ASP A 292 1.83 10.06 9.07
C ASP A 292 3.08 10.24 9.93
N PHE A 293 3.28 9.39 10.95
CA PHE A 293 4.46 9.42 11.81
C PHE A 293 5.76 9.25 11.02
N VAL A 294 5.79 8.41 9.99
CA VAL A 294 6.97 8.24 9.11
C VAL A 294 7.43 9.57 8.49
N ARG A 295 6.53 10.53 8.27
CA ARG A 295 6.87 11.86 7.73
C ARG A 295 7.37 12.84 8.78
N LEU A 296 7.25 12.49 10.06
CA LEU A 296 7.82 13.25 11.18
C LEU A 296 9.22 12.75 11.58
N ARG A 297 9.64 11.57 11.08
CA ARG A 297 11.00 11.05 11.30
C ARG A 297 12.04 11.95 10.63
N HIS A 298 13.25 11.97 11.17
CA HIS A 298 14.40 12.76 10.69
C HIS A 298 14.16 14.27 10.66
N ALA A 299 13.25 14.75 11.50
CA ALA A 299 13.19 16.18 11.79
C ALA A 299 14.53 16.65 12.42
N PRO A 300 15.01 17.85 12.08
CA PRO A 300 16.22 18.40 12.68
C PRO A 300 16.14 18.41 14.21
N GLU A 301 17.24 18.04 14.87
CA GLU A 301 17.30 18.03 16.33
C GLU A 301 16.94 19.41 16.92
N GLY A 302 16.09 19.41 17.95
CA GLY A 302 15.58 20.64 18.56
C GLY A 302 14.48 21.37 17.77
N SER A 303 14.06 20.85 16.61
CA SER A 303 12.94 21.43 15.86
C SER A 303 11.57 21.07 16.47
N ALA A 304 10.53 21.84 16.13
CA ALA A 304 9.18 21.56 16.60
C ALA A 304 8.68 20.19 16.13
N ARG A 305 9.04 19.77 14.92
CA ARG A 305 8.75 18.43 14.42
C ARG A 305 9.47 17.32 15.20
N ALA A 306 10.71 17.54 15.62
CA ALA A 306 11.44 16.56 16.42
C ALA A 306 10.75 16.35 17.78
N VAL A 307 10.39 17.44 18.47
CA VAL A 307 9.63 17.40 19.72
C VAL A 307 8.27 16.74 19.53
N LEU A 308 7.57 17.05 18.44
CA LEU A 308 6.30 16.39 18.10
C LEU A 308 6.49 14.87 17.90
N ALA A 309 7.53 14.46 17.17
CA ALA A 309 7.80 13.05 16.91
C ALA A 309 8.09 12.27 18.21
N GLU A 310 8.72 12.90 19.20
CA GLU A 310 9.00 12.27 20.50
C GLU A 310 7.75 12.14 21.40
N THR A 311 6.80 13.05 21.26
CA THR A 311 5.65 13.17 22.18
C THR A 311 4.35 12.56 21.64
N VAL A 312 4.22 12.42 20.31
CA VAL A 312 3.00 11.92 19.67
C VAL A 312 2.82 10.41 19.89
N LYS A 313 1.59 10.00 20.21
CA LYS A 313 1.21 8.58 20.26
C LYS A 313 0.88 8.08 18.86
N ILE A 314 1.29 6.84 18.56
CA ILE A 314 1.16 6.27 17.22
C ILE A 314 0.18 5.10 17.27
N VAL A 315 -0.92 5.20 16.53
CA VAL A 315 -1.79 4.04 16.30
C VAL A 315 -1.21 3.22 15.16
N ARG A 316 -0.63 2.08 15.53
CA ARG A 316 -0.16 1.06 14.58
C ARG A 316 -1.33 0.17 14.17
N VAL A 317 -1.26 -0.37 12.97
CA VAL A 317 -2.28 -1.27 12.44
C VAL A 317 -1.65 -2.52 11.84
N ARG A 318 -2.37 -3.63 11.88
CA ARG A 318 -1.99 -4.88 11.20
C ARG A 318 -3.15 -5.41 10.38
N ALA A 319 -2.84 -6.16 9.34
CA ALA A 319 -3.85 -6.95 8.64
C ALA A 319 -4.06 -8.28 9.38
N GLU A 320 -5.31 -8.62 9.64
CA GLU A 320 -5.75 -9.95 10.06
C GLU A 320 -6.65 -10.54 8.96
N PHE A 321 -6.62 -11.86 8.81
CA PHE A 321 -7.34 -12.56 7.75
C PHE A 321 -8.21 -13.66 8.33
N ASP A 322 -9.40 -13.83 7.78
CA ASP A 322 -10.34 -14.86 8.21
C ASP A 322 -9.77 -16.27 7.93
N ASP A 323 -9.04 -16.42 6.82
CA ASP A 323 -8.29 -17.63 6.45
C ASP A 323 -6.84 -17.27 6.09
N PHE A 324 -6.04 -16.98 7.12
CA PHE A 324 -4.62 -16.69 6.91
C PHE A 324 -3.84 -17.92 6.45
N ALA A 325 -4.16 -19.09 6.99
CA ALA A 325 -3.48 -20.35 6.67
C ALA A 325 -3.61 -20.72 5.19
N GLY A 326 -4.80 -20.58 4.59
CA GLY A 326 -5.03 -20.79 3.17
C GLY A 326 -4.28 -19.77 2.30
N LEU A 327 -4.23 -18.51 2.73
CA LEU A 327 -3.48 -17.46 2.03
C LEU A 327 -1.97 -17.75 2.03
N THR A 328 -1.42 -18.12 3.17
CA THR A 328 0.01 -18.46 3.30
C THR A 328 0.34 -19.77 2.58
N ALA A 329 -0.55 -20.76 2.60
CA ALA A 329 -0.37 -22.00 1.85
C ALA A 329 -0.30 -21.75 0.32
N LEU A 330 -1.13 -20.85 -0.20
CA LEU A 330 -1.07 -20.43 -1.60
C LEU A 330 0.26 -19.72 -1.92
N LEU A 331 0.71 -18.84 -1.03
CA LEU A 331 1.99 -18.13 -1.16
C LEU A 331 3.16 -19.11 -1.19
N ASP A 332 3.25 -20.00 -0.20
CA ASP A 332 4.32 -20.98 -0.04
C ASP A 332 4.36 -21.97 -1.22
N ALA A 333 3.19 -22.47 -1.64
CA ALA A 333 3.10 -23.36 -2.80
C ALA A 333 3.63 -22.69 -4.07
N ARG A 334 3.37 -21.38 -4.25
CA ARG A 334 3.83 -20.66 -5.44
C ARG A 334 5.32 -20.37 -5.40
N ILE A 335 5.87 -20.08 -4.22
CA ILE A 335 7.32 -19.95 -3.99
C ILE A 335 8.03 -21.28 -4.30
N ALA A 336 7.53 -22.39 -3.76
CA ALA A 336 8.08 -23.72 -3.98
C ALA A 336 8.03 -24.13 -5.45
N ALA A 337 6.89 -23.91 -6.13
CA ALA A 337 6.74 -24.19 -7.55
C ALA A 337 7.75 -23.42 -8.40
N ARG A 338 7.96 -22.12 -8.12
CA ARG A 338 8.95 -21.32 -8.84
C ARG A 338 10.38 -21.83 -8.61
N ARG A 339 10.73 -22.26 -7.41
CA ARG A 339 12.06 -22.84 -7.12
C ARG A 339 12.31 -24.17 -7.82
N ALA A 340 11.25 -24.93 -8.11
CA ALA A 340 11.35 -26.19 -8.84
C ALA A 340 11.49 -26.01 -10.37
N GLU A 341 11.16 -24.83 -10.90
CA GLU A 341 11.38 -24.53 -12.32
C GLU A 341 12.88 -24.41 -12.61
N PRO A 342 13.42 -25.09 -13.64
CA PRO A 342 14.82 -24.95 -14.01
C PRO A 342 15.13 -23.49 -14.33
N ASP A 343 16.23 -23.00 -13.78
CA ASP A 343 16.58 -21.59 -13.83
C ASP A 343 16.58 -21.11 -15.29
N ALA A 344 15.73 -20.12 -15.59
CA ALA A 344 15.92 -19.31 -16.79
C ALA A 344 17.17 -18.47 -16.50
N GLY A 345 18.34 -19.04 -16.77
CA GLY A 345 19.63 -18.40 -16.55
C GLY A 345 19.63 -16.98 -17.13
N PRO A 346 20.47 -16.08 -16.58
CA PRO A 346 20.54 -14.72 -17.06
C PRO A 346 20.74 -14.74 -18.58
N ALA A 347 19.96 -13.93 -19.30
CA ALA A 347 20.26 -13.65 -20.69
C ALA A 347 21.60 -12.91 -20.72
N VAL A 348 22.68 -13.68 -20.79
CA VAL A 348 24.03 -13.18 -21.03
C VAL A 348 23.93 -12.42 -22.34
N THR A 349 24.08 -11.10 -22.24
CA THR A 349 24.18 -10.24 -23.42
C THR A 349 25.56 -10.52 -23.99
N PRO A 350 25.71 -11.00 -25.25
CA PRO A 350 27.03 -11.17 -25.83
C PRO A 350 27.68 -9.78 -25.97
N ALA A 351 28.99 -9.77 -25.67
CA ALA A 351 29.86 -8.61 -25.48
C ALA A 351 29.86 -7.57 -26.62
#